data_AF-A0A2Z6P731-F1
#
_entry.id   AF-A0A2Z6P731-F1
#
_cell.length_a   1.000
_cell.length_b   1.000
_cell.length_c   1.000
_cell.angle_alpha   90.00
_cell.angle_beta   90.00
_cell.angle_gamma   90.00
#
_symmetry.space_group_name_H-M   'P 1'
#
loop_
_entity.id
_entity.type
_entity.pdbx_description
1 polymer ?
#
loop_
_entity_poly.entity_id
_entity_poly.type
_entity_poly.pdbx_seq_one_letter_code
_entity_poly.pdbx_strand_id
1 'polypeptide(L)'
;MEPEHLIQEKKKDYNALLRKLELLHDSIDQCRINRQEEEKLLKWKQKQLTDTRHKLHLCSQDVDAKKRELDSLSRSMNERYDEFDKRNRRLKEKANDIEDQANDLERKEKNYQVRVKVLEIKEERCKVLKSKEHLFDERVKKHELKEKQYEEKLKEFYLKEKQFVDEKVNVHEGRVKDLESKEKLFEERLNEFYSKEEQQVKVHEGRVKDLELKEKKFVERVKDLDSKEEQRVKVHEGRVNDLELKERQFVERVQELKSQKEGYEIQWKDLKSKEEEFEGRMKKLESNDKEFDEREKVLDSMEKQFKLQKKNLDSMEKQFKLRKKDLDSKEEKIDGRVKELDSMEKKIVEQMQDLNSKKNRDEEQVKKLESQLKKLESQVKELETKQNQFKDNIENVQLLNNLVKRQELICSQVSDVLQTSPNPAKLVLDTIKGFRPSQQERTTRNLLVDELNKTSSVISFQVKEEAVKFASEWKANLGEPAKDCLQVLDYFKFVATYEIGSHCQVPQFLSGKEQEKQKGKIVDIASSSMSPVRVQKPQEKKRRYEAVLANNSKHPRIDVPSSSVLGSQ
;
A
#
# COMPACT_ATOMS: atom_id res chain seq x y z
N MET A 1 90.57 25.27 96.37
CA MET A 1 89.78 24.48 95.40
C MET A 1 90.37 24.77 94.03
N GLU A 2 90.98 23.75 93.42
CA GLU A 2 91.85 23.89 92.25
C GLU A 2 91.07 24.19 90.95
N PRO A 3 91.58 25.10 90.09
CA PRO A 3 90.97 25.44 88.79
C PRO A 3 90.76 24.23 87.86
N GLU A 4 91.61 23.20 87.97
CA GLU A 4 91.57 22.02 87.10
C GLU A 4 90.33 21.15 87.31
N HIS A 5 89.83 21.05 88.55
CA HIS A 5 88.61 20.29 88.84
C HIS A 5 87.36 20.94 88.19
N LEU A 6 87.28 22.27 88.24
CA LEU A 6 86.18 23.03 87.63
C LEU A 6 86.19 22.92 86.10
N ILE A 7 87.39 22.89 85.48
CA ILE A 7 87.55 22.68 84.03
C ILE A 7 87.09 21.27 83.63
N GLN A 8 87.44 20.23 84.40
CA GLN A 8 87.00 18.86 84.12
C GLN A 8 85.49 18.68 84.29
N GLU A 9 84.90 19.29 85.31
CA GLU A 9 83.45 19.29 85.53
C GLU A 9 82.71 19.99 84.39
N LYS A 10 83.16 21.19 83.97
CA LYS A 10 82.60 21.89 82.82
C LYS A 10 82.78 21.14 81.50
N LYS A 11 83.89 20.42 81.32
CA LYS A 11 84.12 19.55 80.16
C LYS A 11 83.16 18.36 80.14
N LYS A 12 82.87 17.78 81.30
CA LYS A 12 81.87 16.71 81.46
C LYS A 12 80.46 17.20 81.14
N ASP A 13 80.09 18.38 81.64
CA ASP A 13 78.81 19.03 81.33
C ASP A 13 78.68 19.36 79.84
N TYR A 14 79.73 19.91 79.24
CA TYR A 14 79.80 20.20 77.81
C TYR A 14 79.61 18.94 76.96
N ASN A 15 80.31 17.85 77.28
CA ASN A 15 80.16 16.58 76.57
C ASN A 15 78.76 15.96 76.78
N ALA A 16 78.15 16.13 77.96
CA ALA A 16 76.78 15.70 78.22
C ALA A 16 75.75 16.51 77.42
N LEU A 17 75.96 17.83 77.29
CA LEU A 17 75.15 18.70 76.42
C LEU A 17 75.33 18.35 74.95
N LEU A 18 76.57 18.08 74.50
CA LEU A 18 76.87 17.69 73.14
C LEU A 18 76.15 16.39 72.76
N ARG A 19 76.19 15.36 73.62
CA ARG A 19 75.44 14.10 73.42
C ARG A 19 73.92 14.33 73.36
N LYS A 20 73.37 15.24 74.18
CA LYS A 20 71.94 15.60 74.12
C LYS A 20 71.59 16.31 72.81
N LEU A 21 72.48 17.18 72.31
CA LEU A 21 72.34 17.85 71.03
C LEU A 21 72.38 16.85 69.86
N GLU A 22 73.29 15.88 69.90
CA GLU A 22 73.38 14.79 68.91
C GLU A 22 72.09 13.96 68.90
N LEU A 23 71.61 13.50 70.06
CA LEU A 23 70.35 12.75 70.17
C LEU A 23 69.14 13.56 69.66
N LEU A 24 69.12 14.87 69.92
CA LEU A 24 68.05 15.75 69.46
C LEU A 24 68.14 15.98 67.94
N HIS A 25 69.36 16.05 67.38
CA HIS A 25 69.59 16.12 65.95
C HIS A 25 69.12 14.84 65.24
N ASP A 26 69.50 13.66 65.74
CA ASP A 26 69.06 12.37 65.22
C ASP A 26 67.52 12.24 65.28
N SER A 27 66.91 12.69 66.38
CA SER A 27 65.45 12.72 66.50
C SER A 27 64.79 13.65 65.48
N ILE A 28 65.37 14.82 65.21
CA ILE A 28 64.87 15.77 64.20
C ILE A 28 64.98 15.16 62.80
N ASP A 29 66.10 14.51 62.49
CA ASP A 29 66.31 13.87 61.20
C ASP A 29 65.35 12.69 61.01
N GLN A 30 65.11 11.89 62.05
CA GLN A 30 64.10 10.84 61.99
C GLN A 30 62.68 11.41 61.77
N CYS A 31 62.32 12.50 62.45
CA CYS A 31 61.05 13.19 62.20
C CYS A 31 60.97 13.73 60.76
N ARG A 32 62.07 14.22 60.19
CA ARG A 32 62.13 14.72 58.81
C ARG A 32 61.92 13.59 57.81
N ILE A 33 62.52 12.42 58.03
CA ILE A 33 62.33 11.23 57.19
C ILE A 33 60.88 10.76 57.27
N ASN A 34 60.33 10.59 58.47
CA ASN A 34 58.94 10.16 58.67
C ASN A 34 57.96 11.12 57.95
N ARG A 35 58.16 12.44 58.07
CA ARG A 35 57.34 13.44 57.37
C ARG A 35 57.42 13.28 55.84
N GLN A 36 58.61 13.01 55.29
CA GLN A 36 58.76 12.79 53.85
C GLN A 36 58.03 11.52 53.37
N GLU A 37 58.03 10.45 54.17
CA GLU A 37 57.28 9.23 53.88
C GLU A 37 55.77 9.47 53.93
N GLU A 38 55.28 10.20 54.94
CA GLU A 38 53.89 10.61 55.07
C GLU A 38 53.43 11.50 53.90
N GLU A 39 54.25 12.46 53.46
CA GLU A 39 53.96 13.29 52.28
C GLU A 39 53.85 12.46 51.00
N LYS A 40 54.72 11.46 50.81
CA LYS A 40 54.63 10.54 49.67
C LYS A 40 53.37 9.70 49.74
N LEU A 41 53.03 9.17 50.91
CA LEU A 41 51.82 8.40 51.14
C LEU A 41 50.57 9.25 50.87
N LEU A 42 50.54 10.50 51.36
CA LEU A 42 49.45 11.44 51.13
C LEU A 42 49.27 11.74 49.64
N LYS A 43 50.36 12.03 48.91
CA LYS A 43 50.32 12.23 47.44
C LYS A 43 49.76 11.00 46.72
N TRP A 44 50.20 9.80 47.12
CA TRP A 44 49.69 8.56 46.55
C TRP A 44 48.18 8.36 46.84
N LYS A 45 47.73 8.60 48.08
CA LYS A 45 46.31 8.54 48.46
C LYS A 45 45.47 9.58 47.73
N GLN A 46 45.97 10.80 47.54
CA GLN A 46 45.30 11.84 46.75
C GLN A 46 45.10 11.39 45.30
N LYS A 47 46.13 10.80 44.67
CA LYS A 47 46.01 10.25 43.32
C LYS A 47 44.97 9.13 43.23
N GLN A 48 44.95 8.21 44.20
CA GLN A 48 43.92 7.17 44.27
C GLN A 48 42.51 7.75 44.44
N LEU A 49 42.37 8.81 45.24
CA LEU A 49 41.09 9.49 45.44
C LEU A 49 40.62 10.21 44.16
N THR A 50 41.53 10.83 43.40
CA THR A 50 41.17 11.45 42.11
C THR A 50 40.73 10.42 41.10
N ASP A 51 41.43 9.28 41.02
CA ASP A 51 41.09 8.19 40.09
C ASP A 51 39.73 7.57 40.42
N THR A 52 39.44 7.34 41.71
CA THR A 52 38.14 6.82 42.15
C THR A 52 37.02 7.83 41.94
N ARG A 53 37.26 9.13 42.21
CA ARG A 53 36.29 10.20 41.91
C ARG A 53 35.95 10.28 40.42
N HIS A 54 36.95 10.14 39.55
CA HIS A 54 36.74 10.12 38.11
C HIS A 54 35.89 8.92 37.67
N LYS A 55 36.22 7.71 38.17
CA LYS A 55 35.42 6.50 37.90
C LYS A 55 33.98 6.63 38.39
N LEU A 56 33.77 7.20 39.59
CA LEU A 56 32.44 7.44 40.12
C LEU A 56 31.65 8.45 39.26
N HIS A 57 32.32 9.50 38.76
CA HIS A 57 31.68 10.47 37.89
C HIS A 57 31.22 9.84 36.56
N LEU A 58 32.07 9.02 35.93
CA LEU A 58 31.70 8.29 34.72
C LEU A 58 30.51 7.34 34.99
N CYS A 59 30.55 6.60 36.09
CA CYS A 59 29.46 5.71 36.47
C CYS A 59 28.14 6.47 36.72
N SER A 60 28.20 7.65 37.33
CA SER A 60 27.03 8.52 37.50
C SER A 60 26.44 8.98 36.17
N GLN A 61 27.30 9.35 35.20
CA GLN A 61 26.86 9.74 33.86
C GLN A 61 26.19 8.57 33.12
N ASP A 62 26.72 7.35 33.26
CA ASP A 62 26.12 6.14 32.69
C ASP A 62 24.74 5.85 33.30
N VAL A 63 24.60 5.99 34.63
CA VAL A 63 23.31 5.84 35.32
C VAL A 63 22.30 6.87 34.82
N ASP A 64 22.71 8.13 34.68
CA ASP A 64 21.84 9.18 34.15
C ASP A 64 21.44 8.91 32.69
N ALA A 65 22.36 8.41 31.86
CA ALA A 65 22.05 8.00 30.49
C ALA A 65 21.03 6.86 30.46
N LYS A 66 21.21 5.82 31.28
CA LYS A 66 20.25 4.71 31.39
C LYS A 66 18.90 5.13 31.94
N LYS A 67 18.86 6.09 32.86
CA LYS A 67 17.60 6.67 33.33
C LYS A 67 16.85 7.38 32.20
N ARG A 68 17.53 8.18 31.37
CA ARG A 68 16.90 8.84 30.21
C ARG A 68 16.39 7.84 29.18
N GLU A 69 17.15 6.76 28.92
CA GLU A 69 16.70 5.68 28.04
C GLU A 69 15.42 5.02 28.58
N LEU A 70 15.38 4.73 29.88
CA LEU A 70 14.21 4.14 30.54
C LEU A 70 12.98 5.06 30.48
N ASP A 71 13.15 6.35 30.74
CA ASP A 71 12.07 7.34 30.66
C ASP A 71 11.53 7.45 29.21
N SER A 72 12.42 7.35 28.22
CA SER A 72 12.03 7.35 26.80
C SER A 72 11.25 6.08 26.44
N LEU A 73 11.71 4.93 26.91
CA LEU A 73 11.03 3.65 26.69
C LEU A 73 9.64 3.64 27.36
N SER A 74 9.54 4.17 28.58
CA SER A 74 8.28 4.28 29.32
C SER A 74 7.27 5.17 28.58
N ARG A 75 7.71 6.32 28.06
CA ARG A 75 6.87 7.19 27.21
C ARG A 75 6.37 6.47 25.96
N SER A 76 7.26 5.81 25.22
CA SER A 76 6.89 5.03 24.03
C SER A 76 5.94 3.86 24.34
N MET A 77 6.07 3.25 25.52
CA MET A 77 5.18 2.19 25.96
C MET A 77 3.77 2.73 26.24
N ASN A 78 3.66 3.85 26.94
CA ASN A 78 2.37 4.49 27.24
C ASN A 78 1.66 4.95 25.96
N GLU A 79 2.39 5.54 25.01
CA GLU A 79 1.84 5.92 23.70
C GLU A 79 1.25 4.70 22.96
N ARG A 80 1.96 3.56 22.99
CA ARG A 80 1.46 2.30 22.40
C ARG A 80 0.24 1.75 23.12
N TYR A 81 0.17 1.86 24.44
CA TYR A 81 -1.03 1.48 25.21
C TYR A 81 -2.24 2.36 24.84
N ASP A 82 -2.05 3.67 24.72
CA ASP A 82 -3.13 4.59 24.30
C ASP A 82 -3.63 4.29 22.89
N GLU A 83 -2.71 3.97 21.96
CA GLU A 83 -3.07 3.53 20.61
C GLU A 83 -3.83 2.21 20.61
N PHE A 84 -3.39 1.24 21.42
CA PHE A 84 -4.07 -0.03 21.60
C PHE A 84 -5.50 0.18 22.13
N ASP A 85 -5.68 1.02 23.13
CA ASP A 85 -6.99 1.33 23.71
C ASP A 85 -7.92 2.04 22.72
N LYS A 86 -7.38 2.95 21.90
CA LYS A 86 -8.14 3.58 20.80
C LYS A 86 -8.56 2.52 19.77
N ARG A 87 -7.67 1.60 19.42
CA ARG A 87 -7.97 0.50 18.47
C ARG A 87 -9.02 -0.43 19.05
N ASN A 88 -8.93 -0.78 20.34
CA ASN A 88 -9.88 -1.64 21.02
C ASN A 88 -11.28 -1.01 21.08
N ARG A 89 -11.38 0.29 21.35
CA ARG A 89 -12.65 1.03 21.27
C ARG A 89 -13.28 0.98 19.88
N ARG A 90 -12.49 1.22 18.82
CA ARG A 90 -12.97 1.11 17.43
C ARG A 90 -13.41 -0.30 17.06
N LEU A 91 -12.73 -1.33 17.56
CA LEU A 91 -13.14 -2.72 17.33
C LEU A 91 -14.46 -3.02 18.03
N LYS A 92 -14.68 -2.51 19.24
CA LYS A 92 -15.94 -2.65 19.96
C LYS A 92 -17.10 -1.97 19.23
N GLU A 93 -16.90 -0.77 18.72
CA GLU A 93 -17.88 -0.06 17.88
C GLU A 93 -18.24 -0.88 16.64
N LYS A 94 -17.25 -1.39 15.91
CA LYS A 94 -17.48 -2.25 14.74
C LYS A 94 -18.21 -3.55 15.09
N ALA A 95 -17.91 -4.15 16.24
CA ALA A 95 -18.60 -5.37 16.68
C ALA A 95 -20.09 -5.10 16.91
N ASN A 96 -20.44 -3.97 17.54
CA ASN A 96 -21.82 -3.56 17.73
C ASN A 96 -22.53 -3.28 16.39
N ASP A 97 -21.87 -2.60 15.45
CA ASP A 97 -22.43 -2.34 14.11
C ASP A 97 -22.73 -3.65 13.37
N ILE A 98 -21.85 -4.66 13.49
CA ILE A 98 -22.05 -5.99 12.90
C ILE A 98 -23.23 -6.70 13.56
N GLU A 99 -23.37 -6.61 14.88
CA GLU A 99 -24.49 -7.18 15.62
C GLU A 99 -25.83 -6.55 15.19
N ASP A 100 -25.87 -5.23 15.04
CA ASP A 100 -27.06 -4.52 14.54
C ASP A 100 -27.43 -4.94 13.11
N GLN A 101 -26.43 -5.11 12.23
CA GLN A 101 -26.65 -5.61 10.87
C GLN A 101 -27.18 -7.05 10.87
N ALA A 102 -26.63 -7.93 11.71
CA ALA A 102 -27.10 -9.31 11.83
C ALA A 102 -28.57 -9.35 12.28
N ASN A 103 -28.93 -8.53 13.26
CA ASN A 103 -30.31 -8.41 13.75
C ASN A 103 -31.27 -7.87 12.67
N ASP A 104 -30.85 -6.90 11.85
CA ASP A 104 -31.65 -6.40 10.72
C ASP A 104 -31.86 -7.47 9.64
N LEU A 105 -30.81 -8.23 9.31
CA LEU A 105 -30.91 -9.35 8.38
C LEU A 105 -31.86 -10.44 8.90
N GLU A 106 -31.81 -10.77 10.18
CA GLU A 106 -32.73 -11.73 10.79
C GLU A 106 -34.20 -11.26 10.69
N ARG A 107 -34.47 -9.96 10.92
CA ARG A 107 -35.82 -9.39 10.73
C ARG A 107 -36.27 -9.48 9.27
N LYS A 108 -35.37 -9.18 8.33
CA LYS A 108 -35.67 -9.28 6.88
C LYS A 108 -35.98 -10.72 6.49
N GLU A 109 -35.20 -11.69 6.97
CA GLU A 109 -35.44 -13.12 6.71
C GLU A 109 -36.83 -13.55 7.22
N LYS A 110 -37.19 -13.19 8.45
CA LYS A 110 -38.54 -13.45 8.99
C LYS A 110 -39.64 -12.83 8.12
N ASN A 111 -39.43 -11.62 7.59
CA ASN A 111 -40.38 -10.97 6.68
C ASN A 111 -40.49 -11.73 5.34
N TYR A 112 -39.36 -12.16 4.76
CA TYR A 112 -39.36 -12.96 3.54
C TYR A 112 -40.11 -14.27 3.74
N GLN A 113 -39.91 -14.97 4.86
CA GLN A 113 -40.67 -16.19 5.17
C GLN A 113 -42.18 -15.95 5.23
N VAL A 114 -42.62 -14.84 5.82
CA VAL A 114 -44.04 -14.46 5.83
C VAL A 114 -44.54 -14.20 4.40
N ARG A 115 -43.76 -13.48 3.57
CA ARG A 115 -44.13 -13.23 2.17
C ARG A 115 -44.24 -14.51 1.35
N VAL A 116 -43.35 -15.48 1.57
CA VAL A 116 -43.41 -16.81 0.93
C VAL A 116 -44.72 -17.50 1.29
N LYS A 117 -45.07 -17.58 2.59
CA LYS A 117 -46.35 -18.16 3.03
C LYS A 117 -47.57 -17.46 2.41
N VAL A 118 -47.54 -16.13 2.28
CA VAL A 118 -48.62 -15.38 1.63
C VAL A 118 -48.73 -15.73 0.13
N LEU A 119 -47.60 -15.93 -0.55
CA LEU A 119 -47.58 -16.33 -1.95
C LEU A 119 -48.14 -17.75 -2.14
N GLU A 120 -47.77 -18.69 -1.27
CA GLU A 120 -48.34 -20.05 -1.28
C GLU A 120 -49.88 -20.02 -1.14
N ILE A 121 -50.40 -19.22 -0.19
CA ILE A 121 -51.86 -19.05 -0.02
C ILE A 121 -52.50 -18.45 -1.28
N LYS A 122 -51.84 -17.48 -1.93
CA LYS A 122 -52.34 -16.86 -3.17
C LYS A 122 -52.35 -17.86 -4.33
N GLU A 123 -51.35 -18.72 -4.42
CA GLU A 123 -51.28 -19.76 -5.44
C GLU A 123 -52.44 -20.75 -5.28
N GLU A 124 -52.70 -21.23 -4.06
CA GLU A 124 -53.83 -22.12 -3.78
C GLU A 124 -55.18 -21.46 -4.09
N ARG A 125 -55.35 -20.18 -3.75
CA ARG A 125 -56.55 -19.42 -4.14
C ARG A 125 -56.71 -19.34 -5.66
N CYS A 126 -55.62 -19.18 -6.41
CA CYS A 126 -55.65 -19.15 -7.86
C CYS A 126 -56.08 -20.50 -8.45
N LYS A 127 -55.61 -21.62 -7.88
CA LYS A 127 -56.07 -22.96 -8.26
C LYS A 127 -57.58 -23.12 -8.07
N VAL A 128 -58.10 -22.71 -6.92
CA VAL A 128 -59.55 -22.76 -6.64
C VAL A 128 -60.35 -21.88 -7.61
N LEU A 129 -59.86 -20.67 -7.92
CA LEU A 129 -60.53 -19.78 -8.86
C LEU A 129 -60.61 -20.39 -10.27
N LYS A 130 -59.53 -21.00 -10.76
CA LYS A 130 -59.54 -21.70 -12.06
C LYS A 130 -60.57 -22.83 -12.11
N SER A 131 -60.72 -23.61 -11.04
CA SER A 131 -61.75 -24.64 -10.96
C SER A 131 -63.16 -24.05 -10.96
N LYS A 132 -63.38 -22.91 -10.28
CA LYS A 132 -64.68 -22.21 -10.30
C LYS A 132 -65.01 -21.63 -11.66
N GLU A 133 -64.02 -21.08 -12.36
CA GLU A 133 -64.17 -20.55 -13.73
C GLU A 133 -64.65 -21.65 -14.68
N HIS A 134 -64.01 -22.83 -14.65
CA HIS A 134 -64.46 -23.98 -15.45
C HIS A 134 -65.91 -24.40 -15.14
N LEU A 135 -66.31 -24.39 -13.87
CA LEU A 135 -67.70 -24.68 -13.48
C LEU A 135 -68.70 -23.61 -13.97
N PHE A 136 -68.28 -22.34 -13.99
CA PHE A 136 -69.09 -21.26 -14.57
C PHE A 136 -69.25 -21.46 -16.08
N ASP A 137 -68.17 -21.78 -16.79
CA ASP A 137 -68.21 -22.04 -18.23
C ASP A 137 -69.14 -23.22 -18.58
N GLU A 138 -69.08 -24.31 -17.81
CA GLU A 138 -70.02 -25.43 -17.97
C GLU A 138 -71.48 -25.00 -17.74
N ARG A 139 -71.73 -24.15 -16.74
CA ARG A 139 -73.07 -23.63 -16.46
C ARG A 139 -73.56 -22.72 -17.58
N VAL A 140 -72.70 -21.88 -18.14
CA VAL A 140 -73.01 -21.02 -19.29
C VAL A 140 -73.40 -21.88 -20.49
N LYS A 141 -72.58 -22.88 -20.85
CA LYS A 141 -72.91 -23.83 -21.93
C LYS A 141 -74.26 -24.52 -21.72
N LYS A 142 -74.58 -24.92 -20.49
CA LYS A 142 -75.88 -25.51 -20.16
C LYS A 142 -77.04 -24.52 -20.35
N HIS A 143 -76.85 -23.25 -20.00
CA HIS A 143 -77.85 -22.21 -20.20
C HIS A 143 -78.08 -21.92 -21.69
N GLU A 144 -77.00 -21.81 -22.48
CA GLU A 144 -77.10 -21.64 -23.94
C GLU A 144 -77.88 -22.79 -24.60
N LEU A 145 -77.65 -24.03 -24.13
CA LEU A 145 -78.38 -25.19 -24.63
C LEU A 145 -79.88 -25.14 -24.28
N LYS A 146 -80.22 -24.69 -23.07
CA LYS A 146 -81.62 -24.47 -22.67
C LYS A 146 -82.28 -23.35 -23.47
N GLU A 147 -81.56 -22.26 -23.72
CA GLU A 147 -82.05 -21.14 -24.52
C GLU A 147 -82.40 -21.60 -25.94
N LYS A 148 -81.51 -22.36 -26.60
CA LYS A 148 -81.81 -22.99 -27.90
C LYS A 148 -83.06 -23.88 -27.87
N GLN A 149 -83.23 -24.68 -26.82
CA GLN A 149 -84.44 -25.50 -26.65
C GLN A 149 -85.70 -24.65 -26.50
N TYR A 150 -85.63 -23.51 -25.78
CA TYR A 150 -86.76 -22.59 -25.67
C TYR A 150 -87.07 -21.92 -27.00
N GLU A 151 -86.05 -21.49 -27.76
CA GLU A 151 -86.24 -20.94 -29.11
C GLU A 151 -86.92 -21.93 -30.06
N GLU A 152 -86.51 -23.21 -30.04
CA GLU A 152 -87.15 -24.26 -30.84
C GLU A 152 -88.61 -24.47 -30.45
N LYS A 153 -88.90 -24.56 -29.15
CA LYS A 153 -90.29 -24.64 -28.65
C LYS A 153 -91.12 -23.42 -29.06
N LEU A 154 -90.52 -22.23 -29.05
CA LEU A 154 -91.17 -21.00 -29.49
C LEU A 154 -91.53 -21.09 -30.97
N LYS A 155 -90.59 -21.52 -31.82
CA LYS A 155 -90.83 -21.74 -33.26
C LYS A 155 -91.94 -22.75 -33.51
N GLU A 156 -91.96 -23.86 -32.77
CA GLU A 156 -93.01 -24.87 -32.89
C GLU A 156 -94.39 -24.32 -32.49
N PHE A 157 -94.46 -23.50 -31.44
CA PHE A 157 -95.70 -22.82 -31.03
C PHE A 157 -96.21 -21.87 -32.11
N TYR A 158 -95.33 -21.04 -32.68
CA TYR A 158 -95.69 -20.14 -33.78
C TYR A 158 -96.23 -20.90 -35.02
N LEU A 159 -95.65 -22.04 -35.35
CA LEU A 159 -96.13 -22.91 -36.43
C LEU A 159 -97.53 -23.47 -36.13
N LYS A 160 -97.78 -23.94 -34.90
CA LYS A 160 -99.10 -24.43 -34.47
C LYS A 160 -100.17 -23.34 -34.47
N GLU A 161 -99.82 -22.15 -33.99
CA GLU A 161 -100.72 -20.99 -34.01
C GLU A 161 -101.10 -20.61 -35.44
N LYS A 162 -100.12 -20.56 -36.36
CA LYS A 162 -100.38 -20.30 -37.78
C LYS A 162 -101.31 -21.34 -38.40
N GLN A 163 -101.08 -22.63 -38.14
CA GLN A 163 -101.94 -23.71 -38.62
C GLN A 163 -103.38 -23.60 -38.08
N PHE A 164 -103.54 -23.29 -36.79
CA PHE A 164 -104.86 -23.11 -36.18
C PHE A 164 -105.63 -21.93 -36.79
N VAL A 165 -104.93 -20.81 -37.04
CA VAL A 165 -105.51 -19.64 -37.70
C VAL A 165 -105.95 -19.99 -39.12
N ASP A 166 -105.09 -20.64 -39.91
CA ASP A 166 -105.41 -21.05 -41.28
C ASP A 166 -106.61 -22.01 -41.33
N GLU A 167 -106.69 -22.97 -40.40
CA GLU A 167 -107.83 -23.90 -40.31
C GLU A 167 -109.14 -23.17 -39.96
N LYS A 168 -109.11 -22.24 -39.00
CA LYS A 168 -110.29 -21.42 -38.67
C LYS A 168 -110.74 -20.54 -39.83
N VAL A 169 -109.80 -19.92 -40.55
CA VAL A 169 -110.09 -19.09 -41.73
C VAL A 169 -110.77 -19.94 -42.81
N ASN A 170 -110.25 -21.15 -43.10
CA ASN A 170 -110.85 -22.05 -44.09
C ASN A 170 -112.29 -22.47 -43.70
N VAL A 171 -112.54 -22.77 -42.42
CA VAL A 171 -113.90 -23.09 -41.92
C VAL A 171 -114.85 -21.89 -42.06
N HIS A 172 -114.37 -20.68 -41.79
CA HIS A 172 -115.18 -19.47 -41.92
C HIS A 172 -115.45 -19.14 -43.39
N GLU A 173 -114.48 -19.35 -44.27
CA GLU A 173 -114.65 -19.18 -45.72
C GLU A 173 -115.70 -20.15 -46.28
N GLY A 174 -115.68 -21.42 -45.84
CA GLY A 174 -116.71 -22.38 -46.20
C GLY A 174 -118.12 -21.98 -45.72
N ARG A 175 -118.22 -21.44 -44.51
CA ARG A 175 -119.50 -20.92 -43.97
C ARG A 175 -120.01 -19.70 -44.73
N VAL A 176 -119.12 -18.78 -45.12
CA VAL A 176 -119.49 -17.60 -45.91
C VAL A 176 -120.07 -18.03 -47.26
N LYS A 177 -119.43 -18.97 -47.96
CA LYS A 177 -119.94 -19.51 -49.24
C LYS A 177 -121.32 -20.17 -49.11
N ASP A 178 -121.60 -20.85 -47.99
CA ASP A 178 -122.91 -21.46 -47.72
C ASP A 178 -123.98 -20.41 -47.35
N LEU A 179 -123.59 -19.30 -46.72
CA LEU A 179 -124.50 -18.19 -46.46
C LEU A 179 -124.83 -17.40 -47.73
N GLU A 180 -123.86 -17.18 -48.61
CA GLU A 180 -124.07 -16.55 -49.92
C GLU A 180 -125.04 -17.35 -50.80
N SER A 181 -124.97 -18.68 -50.77
CA SER A 181 -125.91 -19.54 -51.53
C SER A 181 -127.32 -19.52 -50.93
N LYS A 182 -127.45 -19.42 -49.60
CA LYS A 182 -128.74 -19.24 -48.92
C LYS A 182 -129.36 -17.88 -49.19
N GLU A 183 -128.56 -16.81 -49.22
CA GLU A 183 -129.03 -15.46 -49.55
C GLU A 183 -129.65 -15.40 -50.95
N LYS A 184 -128.97 -15.99 -51.95
CA LYS A 184 -129.52 -16.12 -53.32
C LYS A 184 -130.88 -16.83 -53.37
N LEU A 185 -131.04 -17.91 -52.60
CA LEU A 185 -132.32 -18.63 -52.49
C LEU A 185 -133.43 -17.78 -51.85
N PHE A 186 -133.10 -16.95 -50.86
CA PHE A 186 -134.07 -16.04 -50.25
C PHE A 186 -134.50 -14.92 -51.20
N GLU A 187 -133.59 -14.42 -52.02
CA GLU A 187 -133.86 -13.38 -53.00
C GLU A 187 -134.77 -13.87 -54.13
N GLU A 188 -134.58 -15.10 -54.60
CA GLU A 188 -135.51 -15.78 -55.52
C GLU A 188 -136.91 -15.94 -54.91
N ARG A 189 -136.98 -16.34 -53.63
CA ARG A 189 -138.25 -16.52 -52.91
C ARG A 189 -139.00 -15.22 -52.66
N LEU A 190 -138.29 -14.11 -52.43
CA LEU A 190 -138.86 -12.78 -52.31
C LEU A 190 -139.49 -12.31 -53.63
N ASN A 191 -138.80 -12.52 -54.76
CA ASN A 191 -139.33 -12.18 -56.08
C ASN A 191 -140.58 -12.98 -56.45
N GLU A 192 -140.69 -14.23 -56.00
CA GLU A 192 -141.91 -15.05 -56.16
C GLU A 192 -143.09 -14.50 -55.34
N PHE A 193 -142.82 -13.89 -54.18
CA PHE A 193 -143.84 -13.31 -53.30
C PHE A 193 -144.44 -12.03 -53.90
N TYR A 194 -143.59 -11.14 -54.44
CA TYR A 194 -144.04 -9.92 -55.12
C TYR A 194 -144.94 -10.22 -56.33
N SER A 195 -144.71 -11.31 -57.06
CA SER A 195 -145.55 -11.72 -58.19
C SER A 195 -146.94 -12.24 -57.76
N LYS A 196 -147.06 -12.80 -56.55
CA LYS A 196 -148.33 -13.32 -55.99
C LYS A 196 -149.20 -12.23 -55.38
N GLU A 197 -148.60 -11.19 -54.81
CA GLU A 197 -149.30 -10.06 -54.19
C GLU A 197 -149.95 -9.14 -55.26
N GLU A 198 -149.33 -8.99 -56.43
CA GLU A 198 -149.86 -8.20 -57.55
C GLU A 198 -151.14 -8.81 -58.20
N GLN A 199 -151.36 -10.12 -58.04
CA GLN A 199 -152.57 -10.81 -58.54
C GLN A 199 -153.77 -10.74 -57.57
N GLN A 200 -153.55 -10.50 -56.27
CA GLN A 200 -154.64 -10.42 -55.28
C GLN A 200 -155.36 -9.06 -55.27
N VAL A 201 -154.67 -7.97 -55.61
CA VAL A 201 -155.25 -6.61 -55.60
C VAL A 201 -156.32 -6.41 -56.69
N LYS A 202 -156.24 -7.12 -57.83
CA LYS A 202 -157.23 -7.03 -58.92
C LYS A 202 -158.57 -7.73 -58.63
N VAL A 203 -158.67 -8.56 -57.58
CA VAL A 203 -159.88 -9.36 -57.25
C VAL A 203 -160.74 -8.72 -56.17
N HIS A 204 -160.18 -7.83 -55.34
CA HIS A 204 -160.89 -7.25 -54.18
C HIS A 204 -161.63 -5.92 -54.45
N GLU A 205 -161.46 -5.32 -55.63
CA GLU A 205 -162.15 -4.07 -56.01
C GLU A 205 -163.60 -4.28 -56.51
N GLY A 206 -163.97 -5.50 -56.92
CA GLY A 206 -165.31 -5.84 -57.43
C GLY A 206 -166.33 -6.30 -56.37
N ARG A 207 -165.93 -6.54 -55.13
CA ARG A 207 -166.78 -7.17 -54.09
C ARG A 207 -167.34 -6.22 -53.01
N VAL A 208 -167.00 -4.93 -53.06
CA VAL A 208 -167.34 -3.96 -52.01
C VAL A 208 -168.64 -3.17 -52.30
N LYS A 209 -169.25 -3.29 -53.48
CA LYS A 209 -170.45 -2.49 -53.85
C LYS A 209 -171.80 -3.22 -53.72
N ASP A 210 -171.84 -4.49 -53.31
CA ASP A 210 -173.08 -5.31 -53.29
C ASP A 210 -173.54 -5.75 -51.88
N LEU A 211 -172.84 -5.31 -50.81
CA LEU A 211 -173.08 -5.72 -49.42
C LEU A 211 -173.75 -4.65 -48.54
N GLU A 212 -174.30 -3.60 -49.13
CA GLU A 212 -174.88 -2.45 -48.41
C GLU A 212 -176.42 -2.50 -48.24
N LEU A 213 -177.12 -3.56 -48.68
CA LEU A 213 -178.60 -3.57 -48.71
C LEU A 213 -179.31 -4.82 -48.14
N LYS A 214 -178.61 -5.71 -47.42
CA LYS A 214 -179.26 -6.90 -46.82
C LYS A 214 -179.08 -7.03 -45.30
N GLU A 215 -178.79 -5.93 -44.63
CA GLU A 215 -178.79 -5.77 -43.17
C GLU A 215 -180.13 -5.22 -42.65
N LYS A 216 -181.26 -5.76 -43.14
CA LYS A 216 -182.60 -5.50 -42.59
C LYS A 216 -183.52 -6.70 -42.81
N LYS A 217 -183.36 -7.71 -41.97
CA LYS A 217 -184.36 -8.70 -41.52
C LYS A 217 -183.63 -9.67 -40.60
N PHE A 218 -183.57 -9.32 -39.33
CA PHE A 218 -184.35 -10.02 -38.30
C PHE A 218 -184.17 -11.54 -38.42
N VAL A 219 -183.33 -12.12 -37.57
CA VAL A 219 -183.78 -12.44 -36.21
C VAL A 219 -185.07 -13.24 -36.32
N GLU A 220 -184.92 -14.51 -36.66
CA GLU A 220 -185.74 -15.54 -36.07
C GLU A 220 -184.98 -16.86 -36.10
N ARG A 221 -184.59 -17.29 -34.91
CA ARG A 221 -184.06 -18.63 -34.55
C ARG A 221 -182.64 -18.93 -35.03
N VAL A 222 -181.64 -18.99 -34.16
CA VAL A 222 -181.53 -19.63 -32.82
C VAL A 222 -181.81 -21.13 -32.88
N LYS A 223 -180.69 -21.88 -32.86
CA LYS A 223 -180.36 -23.19 -32.24
C LYS A 223 -179.37 -23.89 -33.20
N ASP A 224 -178.08 -24.07 -32.92
CA ASP A 224 -177.42 -24.40 -31.65
C ASP A 224 -176.01 -23.79 -31.54
N LEU A 225 -175.60 -23.63 -30.29
CA LEU A 225 -174.25 -23.35 -29.80
C LEU A 225 -173.30 -24.51 -30.12
N ASP A 226 -172.25 -24.31 -30.93
CA ASP A 226 -171.08 -25.24 -30.88
C ASP A 226 -169.76 -24.82 -31.57
N SER A 227 -169.39 -23.53 -31.69
CA SER A 227 -168.07 -23.21 -32.29
C SER A 227 -167.42 -21.87 -31.89
N LYS A 228 -167.47 -21.50 -30.60
CA LYS A 228 -166.73 -20.33 -30.07
C LYS A 228 -165.73 -20.65 -28.94
N GLU A 229 -165.26 -21.89 -28.88
CA GLU A 229 -164.05 -22.28 -28.15
C GLU A 229 -162.77 -22.10 -29.02
N GLU A 230 -162.91 -21.86 -30.33
CA GLU A 230 -161.81 -21.87 -31.30
C GLU A 230 -161.23 -20.48 -31.63
N GLN A 231 -161.37 -19.50 -30.74
CA GLN A 231 -160.79 -18.15 -30.89
C GLN A 231 -159.96 -17.67 -29.69
N ARG A 232 -159.67 -18.52 -28.68
CA ARG A 232 -158.73 -18.19 -27.59
C ARG A 232 -157.32 -18.77 -27.75
N VAL A 233 -157.10 -19.71 -28.68
CA VAL A 233 -155.79 -20.38 -28.88
C VAL A 233 -154.78 -19.51 -29.65
N LYS A 234 -155.21 -18.66 -30.60
CA LYS A 234 -154.28 -17.90 -31.46
C LYS A 234 -153.55 -16.70 -30.80
N VAL A 235 -153.96 -16.27 -29.60
CA VAL A 235 -153.30 -15.13 -28.90
C VAL A 235 -152.21 -15.59 -27.92
N HIS A 236 -152.25 -16.84 -27.45
CA HIS A 236 -151.24 -17.36 -26.51
C HIS A 236 -150.01 -17.97 -27.19
N GLU A 237 -150.11 -18.41 -28.45
CA GLU A 237 -148.98 -18.99 -29.21
C GLU A 237 -147.96 -17.92 -29.64
N GLY A 238 -148.41 -16.71 -30.01
CA GLY A 238 -147.51 -15.60 -30.36
C GLY A 238 -146.75 -15.00 -29.17
N ARG A 239 -147.29 -15.11 -27.95
CA ARG A 239 -146.64 -14.62 -26.72
C ARG A 239 -145.62 -15.61 -26.15
N VAL A 240 -145.80 -16.91 -26.39
CA VAL A 240 -144.85 -17.96 -25.98
C VAL A 240 -143.59 -17.93 -26.84
N ASN A 241 -143.70 -17.72 -28.16
CA ASN A 241 -142.54 -17.65 -29.04
C ASN A 241 -141.67 -16.39 -28.81
N ASP A 242 -142.26 -15.25 -28.43
CA ASP A 242 -141.52 -14.02 -28.10
C ASP A 242 -140.80 -14.12 -26.73
N LEU A 243 -141.37 -14.88 -25.79
CA LEU A 243 -140.73 -15.20 -24.50
C LEU A 243 -139.61 -16.25 -24.65
N GLU A 244 -139.78 -17.24 -25.53
CA GLU A 244 -138.77 -18.27 -25.79
C GLU A 244 -137.53 -17.71 -26.51
N LEU A 245 -137.69 -16.69 -27.37
CA LEU A 245 -136.57 -15.96 -27.97
C LEU A 245 -135.81 -15.08 -26.95
N LYS A 246 -136.53 -14.44 -26.02
CA LYS A 246 -135.91 -13.67 -24.93
C LYS A 246 -135.21 -14.57 -23.91
N GLU A 247 -135.76 -15.74 -23.62
CA GLU A 247 -135.12 -16.74 -22.76
C GLU A 247 -133.82 -17.25 -23.39
N ARG A 248 -133.79 -17.54 -24.69
CA ARG A 248 -132.56 -17.88 -25.42
C ARG A 248 -131.51 -16.75 -25.38
N GLN A 249 -131.91 -15.48 -25.56
CA GLN A 249 -130.97 -14.34 -25.42
C GLN A 249 -130.45 -14.14 -23.99
N PHE A 250 -131.25 -14.40 -22.97
CA PHE A 250 -130.81 -14.33 -21.57
C PHE A 250 -129.83 -15.45 -21.24
N VAL A 251 -130.08 -16.68 -21.73
CA VAL A 251 -129.15 -17.80 -21.56
C VAL A 251 -127.80 -17.49 -22.22
N GLU A 252 -127.79 -16.94 -23.44
CA GLU A 252 -126.55 -16.56 -24.13
C GLU A 252 -125.76 -15.48 -23.37
N ARG A 253 -126.42 -14.42 -22.86
CA ARG A 253 -125.78 -13.39 -22.02
C ARG A 253 -125.25 -13.95 -20.71
N VAL A 254 -125.96 -14.86 -20.08
CA VAL A 254 -125.51 -15.51 -18.84
C VAL A 254 -124.27 -16.36 -19.10
N GLN A 255 -124.22 -17.04 -20.25
CA GLN A 255 -123.07 -17.84 -20.66
C GLN A 255 -121.85 -16.95 -20.97
N GLU A 256 -122.05 -15.81 -21.64
CA GLU A 256 -120.99 -14.83 -21.92
C GLU A 256 -120.45 -14.17 -20.65
N LEU A 257 -121.32 -13.77 -19.72
CA LEU A 257 -120.91 -13.24 -18.41
C LEU A 257 -120.13 -14.28 -17.58
N LYS A 258 -120.48 -15.57 -17.72
CA LYS A 258 -119.76 -16.66 -17.05
C LYS A 258 -118.35 -16.82 -17.63
N SER A 259 -118.20 -16.76 -18.96
CA SER A 259 -116.89 -16.77 -19.61
C SER A 259 -116.05 -15.53 -19.27
N GLN A 260 -116.66 -14.34 -19.16
CA GLN A 260 -115.95 -13.15 -18.70
C GLN A 260 -115.46 -13.29 -17.25
N LYS A 261 -116.29 -13.82 -16.35
CA LYS A 261 -115.91 -14.06 -14.96
C LYS A 261 -114.72 -15.02 -14.85
N GLU A 262 -114.72 -16.11 -15.63
CA GLU A 262 -113.59 -17.04 -15.70
C GLU A 262 -112.32 -16.35 -16.26
N GLY A 263 -112.46 -15.48 -17.27
CA GLY A 263 -111.34 -14.69 -17.80
C GLY A 263 -110.72 -13.73 -16.76
N TYR A 264 -111.53 -13.01 -15.99
CA TYR A 264 -111.04 -12.16 -14.90
C TYR A 264 -110.39 -12.94 -13.77
N GLU A 265 -110.85 -14.17 -13.48
CA GLU A 265 -110.24 -15.00 -12.45
C GLU A 265 -108.83 -15.48 -12.85
N ILE A 266 -108.61 -15.79 -14.14
CA ILE A 266 -107.29 -16.13 -14.67
C ILE A 266 -106.36 -14.91 -14.61
N GLN A 267 -106.84 -13.74 -15.02
CA GLN A 267 -106.06 -12.49 -14.93
C GLN A 267 -105.70 -12.13 -13.49
N TRP A 268 -106.62 -12.36 -12.54
CA TRP A 268 -106.34 -12.08 -11.13
C TRP A 268 -105.27 -13.01 -10.56
N LYS A 269 -105.27 -14.29 -10.92
CA LYS A 269 -104.22 -15.24 -10.54
C LYS A 269 -102.85 -14.84 -11.11
N ASP A 270 -102.80 -14.32 -12.34
CA ASP A 270 -101.56 -13.82 -12.98
C ASP A 270 -101.06 -12.51 -12.36
N LEU A 271 -101.96 -11.61 -11.96
CA LEU A 271 -101.57 -10.40 -11.22
C LEU A 271 -101.02 -10.74 -9.83
N LYS A 272 -101.62 -11.70 -9.15
CA LYS A 272 -101.17 -12.14 -7.82
C LYS A 272 -99.80 -12.81 -7.85
N SER A 273 -99.50 -13.62 -8.87
CA SER A 273 -98.15 -14.21 -9.03
C SER A 273 -97.09 -13.16 -9.36
N LYS A 274 -97.43 -12.13 -10.16
CA LYS A 274 -96.54 -11.00 -10.44
C LYS A 274 -96.25 -10.17 -9.18
N GLU A 275 -97.25 -9.94 -8.33
CA GLU A 275 -97.09 -9.25 -7.05
C GLU A 275 -96.08 -9.99 -6.14
N GLU A 276 -96.22 -11.31 -6.01
CA GLU A 276 -95.28 -12.15 -5.25
C GLU A 276 -93.85 -12.12 -5.83
N GLU A 277 -93.71 -12.08 -7.17
CA GLU A 277 -92.42 -11.94 -7.83
C GLU A 277 -91.77 -10.57 -7.55
N PHE A 278 -92.55 -9.49 -7.63
CA PHE A 278 -92.08 -8.15 -7.32
C PHE A 278 -91.65 -8.03 -5.86
N GLU A 279 -92.38 -8.63 -4.93
CA GLU A 279 -91.99 -8.63 -3.52
C GLU A 279 -90.68 -9.40 -3.29
N GLY A 280 -90.49 -10.53 -3.98
CA GLY A 280 -89.22 -11.27 -3.99
C GLY A 280 -88.06 -10.44 -4.54
N ARG A 281 -88.28 -9.69 -5.63
CA ARG A 281 -87.29 -8.76 -6.20
C ARG A 281 -86.97 -7.61 -5.24
N MET A 282 -87.97 -7.07 -4.55
CA MET A 282 -87.82 -5.96 -3.59
C MET A 282 -86.93 -6.36 -2.41
N LYS A 283 -87.19 -7.54 -1.81
CA LYS A 283 -86.37 -8.10 -0.72
C LYS A 283 -84.92 -8.33 -1.14
N LYS A 284 -84.71 -8.78 -2.38
CA LYS A 284 -83.37 -8.96 -2.95
C LYS A 284 -82.65 -7.64 -3.15
N LEU A 285 -83.35 -6.61 -3.61
CA LEU A 285 -82.79 -5.27 -3.79
C LEU A 285 -82.36 -4.68 -2.44
N GLU A 286 -83.19 -4.84 -1.41
CA GLU A 286 -82.89 -4.36 -0.06
C GLU A 286 -81.67 -5.07 0.57
N SER A 287 -81.47 -6.35 0.28
CA SER A 287 -80.26 -7.06 0.68
C SER A 287 -79.02 -6.57 -0.06
N ASN A 288 -79.15 -6.22 -1.34
CA ASN A 288 -78.04 -5.68 -2.12
C ASN A 288 -77.63 -4.28 -1.64
N ASP A 289 -78.58 -3.42 -1.29
CA ASP A 289 -78.30 -2.09 -0.73
C ASP A 289 -77.49 -2.20 0.58
N LYS A 290 -77.85 -3.14 1.47
CA LYS A 290 -77.08 -3.40 2.70
C LYS A 290 -75.65 -3.86 2.39
N GLU A 291 -75.47 -4.69 1.35
CA GLU A 291 -74.15 -5.13 0.91
C GLU A 291 -73.32 -3.98 0.31
N PHE A 292 -73.96 -3.04 -0.39
CA PHE A 292 -73.31 -1.84 -0.92
C PHE A 292 -72.86 -0.89 0.20
N ASP A 293 -73.69 -0.66 1.21
CA ASP A 293 -73.34 0.12 2.40
C ASP A 293 -72.11 -0.46 3.14
N GLU A 294 -72.04 -1.79 3.23
CA GLU A 294 -70.88 -2.46 3.84
C GLU A 294 -69.62 -2.29 2.98
N ARG A 295 -69.73 -2.41 1.65
CA ARG A 295 -68.60 -2.19 0.73
C ARG A 295 -68.11 -0.75 0.76
N GLU A 296 -69.02 0.23 0.88
CA GLU A 296 -68.66 1.65 1.00
C GLU A 296 -67.86 1.92 2.28
N LYS A 297 -68.26 1.35 3.42
CA LYS A 297 -67.49 1.45 4.68
C LYS A 297 -66.09 0.84 4.56
N VAL A 298 -65.94 -0.27 3.84
CA VAL A 298 -64.64 -0.89 3.57
C VAL A 298 -63.77 0.01 2.69
N LEU A 299 -64.35 0.61 1.65
CA LEU A 299 -63.64 1.56 0.78
C LEU A 299 -63.18 2.80 1.55
N ASP A 300 -64.02 3.34 2.42
CA ASP A 300 -63.70 4.51 3.25
C ASP A 300 -62.53 4.23 4.22
N SER A 301 -62.47 3.00 4.75
CA SER A 301 -61.35 2.52 5.56
C SER A 301 -60.06 2.35 4.74
N MET A 302 -60.16 1.79 3.52
CA MET A 302 -59.02 1.68 2.60
C MET A 302 -58.47 3.05 2.20
N GLU A 303 -59.34 4.03 1.93
CA GLU A 303 -58.92 5.39 1.57
C GLU A 303 -58.12 6.05 2.71
N LYS A 304 -58.58 5.89 3.96
CA LYS A 304 -57.85 6.35 5.15
C LYS A 304 -56.48 5.68 5.26
N GLN A 305 -56.40 4.38 4.98
CA GLN A 305 -55.15 3.63 5.00
C GLN A 305 -54.17 4.10 3.91
N PHE A 306 -54.65 4.35 2.69
CA PHE A 306 -53.85 4.90 1.59
C PHE A 306 -53.35 6.31 1.89
N LYS A 307 -54.18 7.17 2.50
CA LYS A 307 -53.75 8.51 2.96
C LYS A 307 -52.60 8.41 3.96
N LEU A 308 -52.65 7.46 4.89
CA LEU A 308 -51.58 7.24 5.87
C LEU A 308 -50.30 6.73 5.20
N GLN A 309 -50.40 5.77 4.27
CA GLN A 309 -49.26 5.27 3.51
C GLN A 309 -48.59 6.36 2.68
N LYS A 310 -49.38 7.21 2.02
CA LYS A 310 -48.86 8.35 1.24
C LYS A 310 -48.04 9.31 2.12
N LYS A 311 -48.53 9.64 3.31
CA LYS A 311 -47.78 10.48 4.28
C LYS A 311 -46.46 9.82 4.71
N ASN A 312 -46.46 8.51 4.92
CA ASN A 312 -45.23 7.78 5.26
C ASN A 312 -44.22 7.78 4.10
N LEU A 313 -44.69 7.63 2.85
CA LEU A 313 -43.85 7.74 1.67
C LEU A 313 -43.23 9.13 1.53
N ASP A 314 -44.01 10.20 1.70
CA ASP A 314 -43.50 11.58 1.70
C ASP A 314 -42.42 11.81 2.78
N SER A 315 -42.60 11.20 3.96
CA SER A 315 -41.61 11.27 5.03
C SER A 315 -40.33 10.53 4.68
N MET A 316 -40.43 9.32 4.11
CA MET A 316 -39.28 8.56 3.64
C MET A 316 -38.54 9.28 2.52
N GLU A 317 -39.24 9.90 1.58
CA GLU A 317 -38.64 10.66 0.48
C GLU A 317 -37.80 11.83 1.02
N LYS A 318 -38.31 12.57 2.01
CA LYS A 318 -37.56 13.64 2.70
C LYS A 318 -36.30 13.10 3.39
N GLN A 319 -36.41 11.94 4.04
CA GLN A 319 -35.27 11.30 4.70
C GLN A 319 -34.20 10.86 3.70
N PHE A 320 -34.60 10.30 2.55
CA PHE A 320 -33.69 9.96 1.46
C PHE A 320 -33.00 11.19 0.86
N LYS A 321 -33.71 12.31 0.69
CA LYS A 321 -33.12 13.57 0.22
C LYS A 321 -32.04 14.09 1.18
N LEU A 322 -32.29 14.04 2.49
CA LEU A 322 -31.29 14.40 3.52
C LEU A 322 -30.09 13.46 3.47
N ARG A 323 -30.32 12.15 3.40
CA ARG A 323 -29.25 11.15 3.35
C ARG A 323 -28.39 11.26 2.10
N LYS A 324 -29.00 11.61 0.96
CA LYS A 324 -28.27 11.91 -0.27
C LYS A 324 -27.33 13.10 -0.10
N LYS A 325 -27.82 14.22 0.46
CA LYS A 325 -26.96 15.39 0.74
C LYS A 325 -25.79 15.07 1.69
N ASP A 326 -26.03 14.25 2.71
CA ASP A 326 -24.95 13.80 3.62
C ASP A 326 -23.90 12.97 2.88
N LEU A 327 -24.32 12.08 1.98
CA LEU A 327 -23.40 11.30 1.13
C LEU A 327 -22.61 12.20 0.18
N ASP A 328 -23.26 13.16 -0.48
CA ASP A 328 -22.59 14.12 -1.38
C ASP A 328 -21.49 14.90 -0.62
N SER A 329 -21.77 15.33 0.62
CA SER A 329 -20.77 16.02 1.45
C SER A 329 -19.60 15.13 1.89
N LYS A 330 -19.86 13.83 2.11
CA LYS A 330 -18.83 12.85 2.43
C LYS A 330 -17.95 12.55 1.22
N GLU A 331 -18.54 12.52 0.03
CA GLU A 331 -17.83 12.34 -1.23
C GLU A 331 -16.85 13.49 -1.48
N GLU A 332 -17.28 14.75 -1.33
CA GLU A 332 -16.38 15.92 -1.43
C GLU A 332 -15.21 15.86 -0.43
N LYS A 333 -15.47 15.40 0.80
CA LYS A 333 -14.43 15.24 1.82
C LYS A 333 -13.44 14.13 1.47
N ILE A 334 -13.91 13.04 0.87
CA ILE A 334 -13.05 11.96 0.38
C ILE A 334 -12.18 12.47 -0.77
N ASP A 335 -12.76 13.21 -1.73
CA ASP A 335 -12.03 13.81 -2.85
C ASP A 335 -10.91 14.75 -2.36
N GLY A 336 -11.19 15.58 -1.36
CA GLY A 336 -10.17 16.41 -0.71
C GLY A 336 -9.02 15.60 -0.11
N ARG A 337 -9.33 14.49 0.59
CA ARG A 337 -8.30 13.62 1.18
C ARG A 337 -7.48 12.87 0.13
N VAL A 338 -8.08 12.50 -1.01
CA VAL A 338 -7.36 11.87 -2.12
C VAL A 338 -6.35 12.85 -2.71
N LYS A 339 -6.74 14.12 -2.94
CA LYS A 339 -5.81 15.17 -3.41
C LYS A 339 -4.65 15.42 -2.45
N GLU A 340 -4.89 15.36 -1.13
CA GLU A 340 -3.83 15.47 -0.12
C GLU A 340 -2.86 14.27 -0.17
N LEU A 341 -3.38 13.05 -0.34
CA LEU A 341 -2.57 11.84 -0.47
C LEU A 341 -1.71 11.87 -1.73
N ASP A 342 -2.26 12.29 -2.87
CA ASP A 342 -1.50 12.46 -4.12
C ASP A 342 -0.35 13.47 -3.94
N SER A 343 -0.59 14.55 -3.19
CA SER A 343 0.47 15.51 -2.88
C SER A 343 1.55 14.93 -1.97
N MET A 344 1.17 14.09 -0.99
CA MET A 344 2.14 13.40 -0.12
C MET A 344 2.94 12.36 -0.90
N GLU A 345 2.30 11.60 -1.78
CA GLU A 345 2.96 10.61 -2.64
C GLU A 345 4.03 11.27 -3.51
N LYS A 346 3.71 12.40 -4.17
CA LYS A 346 4.72 13.16 -4.94
C LYS A 346 5.94 13.56 -4.10
N LYS A 347 5.72 14.07 -2.88
CA LYS A 347 6.82 14.43 -1.97
C LYS A 347 7.67 13.22 -1.58
N ILE A 348 7.06 12.06 -1.33
CA ILE A 348 7.78 10.83 -1.02
C ILE A 348 8.62 10.37 -2.22
N VAL A 349 8.08 10.45 -3.44
CA VAL A 349 8.81 10.11 -4.66
C VAL A 349 10.02 11.03 -4.86
N GLU A 350 9.87 12.33 -4.67
CA GLU A 350 10.99 13.29 -4.72
C GLU A 350 12.06 12.97 -3.67
N GLN A 351 11.65 12.69 -2.42
CA GLN A 351 12.58 12.29 -1.35
C GLN A 351 13.32 10.98 -1.67
N MET A 352 12.65 10.00 -2.29
CA MET A 352 13.30 8.76 -2.73
C MET A 352 14.34 9.00 -3.82
N GLN A 353 14.07 9.89 -4.78
CA GLN A 353 15.03 10.27 -5.81
C GLN A 353 16.27 10.95 -5.20
N ASP A 354 16.06 11.86 -4.25
CA ASP A 354 17.15 12.52 -3.52
C ASP A 354 18.01 11.53 -2.73
N LEU A 355 17.39 10.59 -2.01
CA LEU A 355 18.10 9.54 -1.27
C LEU A 355 18.89 8.63 -2.21
N ASN A 356 18.33 8.29 -3.36
CA ASN A 356 19.01 7.47 -4.36
C ASN A 356 20.24 8.18 -4.94
N SER A 357 20.15 9.50 -5.16
CA SER A 357 21.29 10.31 -5.60
C SER A 357 22.41 10.37 -4.54
N LYS A 358 22.05 10.48 -3.25
CA LYS A 358 23.00 10.44 -2.13
C LYS A 358 23.68 9.08 -2.03
N LYS A 359 22.92 7.99 -2.12
CA LYS A 359 23.45 6.63 -2.12
C LYS A 359 24.50 6.43 -3.22
N ASN A 360 24.24 6.88 -4.44
CA ASN A 360 25.20 6.75 -5.55
C ASN A 360 26.48 7.55 -5.29
N ARG A 361 26.37 8.75 -4.70
CA ARG A 361 27.54 9.55 -4.32
C ARG A 361 28.35 8.86 -3.21
N ASP A 362 27.69 8.27 -2.22
CA ASP A 362 28.36 7.53 -1.15
C ASP A 362 29.05 6.27 -1.69
N GLU A 363 28.43 5.55 -2.63
CA GLU A 363 29.07 4.41 -3.33
C GLU A 363 30.33 4.83 -4.10
N GLU A 364 30.35 5.99 -4.75
CA GLU A 364 31.55 6.54 -5.38
C GLU A 364 32.63 6.92 -4.36
N GLN A 365 32.25 7.48 -3.21
CA GLN A 365 33.20 7.79 -2.14
C GLN A 365 33.83 6.52 -1.56
N VAL A 366 33.05 5.46 -1.36
CA VAL A 366 33.56 4.16 -0.91
C VAL A 366 34.57 3.60 -1.90
N LYS A 367 34.25 3.58 -3.20
CA LYS A 367 35.19 3.12 -4.25
C LYS A 367 36.50 3.93 -4.24
N LYS A 368 36.42 5.25 -4.01
CA LYS A 368 37.60 6.12 -3.90
C LYS A 368 38.44 5.77 -2.67
N LEU A 369 37.82 5.58 -1.50
CA LEU A 369 38.51 5.18 -0.27
C LEU A 369 39.17 3.81 -0.40
N GLU A 370 38.51 2.84 -1.04
CA GLU A 370 39.09 1.53 -1.32
C GLU A 370 40.36 1.62 -2.18
N SER A 371 40.35 2.49 -3.20
CA SER A 371 41.54 2.73 -4.03
C SER A 371 42.69 3.36 -3.23
N GLN A 372 42.38 4.25 -2.29
CA GLN A 372 43.36 4.87 -1.40
C GLN A 372 43.94 3.87 -0.40
N LEU A 373 43.11 2.98 0.16
CA LEU A 373 43.57 1.90 1.04
C LEU A 373 44.54 0.97 0.32
N LYS A 374 44.22 0.52 -0.91
CA LYS A 374 45.13 -0.30 -1.72
C LYS A 374 46.48 0.39 -1.96
N LYS A 375 46.47 1.71 -2.17
CA LYS A 375 47.70 2.49 -2.32
C LYS A 375 48.49 2.54 -1.01
N LEU A 376 47.84 2.80 0.13
CA LEU A 376 48.50 2.80 1.44
C LEU A 376 49.09 1.43 1.79
N GLU A 377 48.37 0.34 1.51
CA GLU A 377 48.89 -1.02 1.71
C GLU A 377 50.17 -1.26 0.90
N SER A 378 50.23 -0.78 -0.35
CA SER A 378 51.45 -0.91 -1.16
C SER A 378 52.62 -0.11 -0.56
N GLN A 379 52.36 1.08 -0.02
CA GLN A 379 53.36 1.91 0.64
C GLN A 379 53.86 1.29 1.94
N VAL A 380 52.97 0.67 2.72
CA VAL A 380 53.33 -0.05 3.95
C VAL A 380 54.25 -1.22 3.62
N LYS A 381 53.92 -2.03 2.61
CA LYS A 381 54.79 -3.13 2.15
C LYS A 381 56.17 -2.62 1.70
N GLU A 382 56.23 -1.48 1.00
CA GLU A 382 57.50 -0.87 0.61
C GLU A 382 58.31 -0.41 1.83
N LEU A 383 57.67 0.18 2.85
CA LEU A 383 58.36 0.58 4.08
C LEU A 383 58.85 -0.62 4.89
N GLU A 384 58.09 -1.71 4.96
CA GLU A 384 58.53 -2.95 5.61
C GLU A 384 59.79 -3.52 4.94
N THR A 385 59.84 -3.54 3.60
CA THR A 385 61.05 -3.98 2.88
C THR A 385 62.26 -3.09 3.15
N LYS A 386 62.07 -1.76 3.20
CA LYS A 386 63.14 -0.81 3.57
C LYS A 386 63.60 -1.01 5.01
N GLN A 387 62.68 -1.24 5.94
CA GLN A 387 63.00 -1.51 7.34
C GLN A 387 63.88 -2.76 7.48
N ASN A 388 63.55 -3.84 6.75
CA ASN A 388 64.36 -5.05 6.74
C ASN A 388 65.75 -4.81 6.16
N GLN A 389 65.86 -4.04 5.06
CA GLN A 389 67.17 -3.63 4.51
C GLN A 389 67.98 -2.80 5.51
N PHE A 390 67.36 -1.88 6.25
CA PHE A 390 68.04 -1.11 7.29
C PHE A 390 68.55 -2.01 8.42
N LYS A 391 67.77 -3.03 8.80
CA LYS A 391 68.18 -4.00 9.80
C LYS A 391 69.43 -4.78 9.34
N ASP A 392 69.41 -5.30 8.11
CA ASP A 392 70.55 -6.01 7.53
C ASP A 392 71.80 -5.11 7.46
N ASN A 393 71.62 -3.84 7.10
CA ASN A 393 72.71 -2.86 7.07
C ASN A 393 73.29 -2.60 8.46
N ILE A 394 72.46 -2.54 9.51
CA ILE A 394 72.93 -2.40 10.90
C ILE A 394 73.76 -3.63 11.30
N GLU A 395 73.31 -4.83 10.98
CA GLU A 395 74.06 -6.07 11.25
C GLU A 395 75.41 -6.10 10.51
N ASN A 396 75.45 -5.65 9.26
CA ASN A 396 76.68 -5.51 8.49
C ASN A 396 77.65 -4.48 9.10
N VAL A 397 77.16 -3.33 9.56
CA VAL A 397 77.98 -2.32 10.24
C VAL A 397 78.54 -2.84 11.57
N GLN A 398 77.75 -3.59 12.33
CA GLN A 398 78.24 -4.25 13.55
C GLN A 398 79.37 -5.25 13.24
N LEU A 399 79.24 -6.02 12.16
CA LEU A 399 80.26 -6.95 11.72
C LEU A 399 81.55 -6.23 11.29
N LEU A 400 81.44 -5.12 10.54
CA LEU A 400 82.59 -4.28 10.19
C LEU A 400 83.28 -3.69 11.42
N ASN A 401 82.53 -3.19 12.40
CA ASN A 401 83.10 -2.65 13.64
C ASN A 401 83.87 -3.73 14.44
N ASN A 402 83.36 -4.96 14.46
CA ASN A 402 84.07 -6.08 15.08
C ASN A 402 85.39 -6.44 14.36
N LEU A 403 85.42 -6.33 13.02
CA LEU A 403 86.66 -6.52 12.24
C LEU A 403 87.69 -5.43 12.53
N VAL A 404 87.27 -4.16 12.62
CA VAL A 404 88.15 -3.03 12.96
C VAL A 404 88.76 -3.21 14.35
N LYS A 405 87.96 -3.59 15.35
CA LYS A 405 88.47 -3.88 16.71
C LYS A 405 89.51 -4.98 16.73
N ARG A 406 89.35 -6.03 15.92
CA ARG A 406 90.38 -7.08 15.77
C ARG A 406 91.67 -6.52 15.16
N GLN A 407 91.57 -5.64 14.17
CA GLN A 407 92.73 -5.01 13.57
C GLN A 407 93.49 -4.13 14.58
N GLU A 408 92.78 -3.32 15.38
CA GLU A 408 93.40 -2.52 16.45
C GLU A 408 94.15 -3.38 17.47
N LEU A 409 93.56 -4.52 17.86
CA LEU A 409 94.22 -5.48 18.76
C LEU A 409 95.51 -6.03 18.15
N ILE A 410 95.48 -6.42 16.86
CA ILE A 410 96.67 -6.91 16.15
C ILE A 410 97.76 -5.83 16.08
N CYS A 411 97.39 -4.58 15.78
CA CYS A 411 98.35 -3.47 15.77
C CYS A 411 99.02 -3.30 17.15
N SER A 412 98.24 -3.28 18.24
CA SER A 412 98.78 -3.17 19.60
C SER A 412 99.76 -4.28 19.94
N GLN A 413 99.43 -5.53 19.61
CA GLN A 413 100.32 -6.68 19.84
C GLN A 413 101.62 -6.56 19.05
N VAL A 414 101.55 -6.08 17.80
CA VAL A 414 102.74 -5.85 16.98
C VAL A 414 103.59 -4.71 17.57
N SER A 415 102.99 -3.63 18.05
CA SER A 415 103.72 -2.54 18.73
C SER A 415 104.50 -3.05 19.94
N ASP A 416 103.86 -3.88 20.77
CA ASP A 416 104.47 -4.45 21.99
C ASP A 416 105.67 -5.34 21.64
N VAL A 417 105.54 -6.18 20.60
CA VAL A 417 106.65 -7.01 20.10
C VAL A 417 107.80 -6.15 19.55
N LEU A 418 107.49 -5.06 18.85
CA LEU A 418 108.52 -4.16 18.33
C LEU A 418 109.23 -3.39 19.46
N GLN A 419 108.52 -2.94 20.50
CA GLN A 419 109.12 -2.25 21.64
C GLN A 419 110.01 -3.15 22.51
N THR A 420 109.70 -4.44 22.59
CA THR A 420 110.49 -5.42 23.34
C THR A 420 111.68 -5.98 22.56
N SER A 421 111.75 -5.72 21.25
CA SER A 421 112.87 -6.15 20.41
C SER A 421 114.11 -5.29 20.64
N PRO A 422 115.30 -5.88 20.82
CA PRO A 422 116.55 -5.13 20.97
C PRO A 422 116.98 -4.42 19.67
N ASN A 423 116.48 -4.85 18.50
CA ASN A 423 116.68 -4.14 17.23
C ASN A 423 115.40 -4.20 16.38
N PRO A 424 114.42 -3.31 16.64
CA PRO A 424 113.11 -3.34 16.01
C PRO A 424 113.18 -3.13 14.49
N ALA A 425 114.04 -2.20 14.06
CA ALA A 425 114.23 -1.89 12.65
C ALA A 425 114.86 -3.07 11.88
N LYS A 426 115.79 -3.81 12.48
CA LYS A 426 116.36 -5.00 11.85
C LYS A 426 115.33 -6.14 11.76
N LEU A 427 114.56 -6.36 12.83
CA LEU A 427 113.50 -7.37 12.87
C LEU A 427 112.46 -7.13 11.78
N VAL A 428 111.97 -5.90 11.64
CA VAL A 428 111.02 -5.54 10.58
C VAL A 428 111.67 -5.69 9.21
N LEU A 429 112.92 -5.26 9.02
CA LEU A 429 113.62 -5.38 7.74
C LEU A 429 113.77 -6.84 7.29
N ASP A 430 114.20 -7.72 8.20
CA ASP A 430 114.37 -9.15 7.91
C ASP A 430 113.05 -9.85 7.65
N THR A 431 112.00 -9.48 8.39
CA THR A 431 110.65 -10.00 8.19
C THR A 431 110.10 -9.57 6.82
N ILE A 432 110.30 -8.31 6.43
CA ILE A 432 109.85 -7.78 5.14
C ILE A 432 110.60 -8.42 3.97
N LYS A 433 111.91 -8.66 4.12
CA LYS A 433 112.72 -9.39 3.13
C LYS A 433 112.21 -10.81 2.88
N GLY A 434 111.66 -11.46 3.90
CA GLY A 434 111.09 -12.80 3.81
C GLY A 434 109.76 -12.89 3.05
N PHE A 435 109.06 -11.78 2.84
CA PHE A 435 107.74 -11.78 2.20
C PHE A 435 107.83 -11.69 0.66
N ARG A 436 107.10 -12.55 -0.04
CA ARG A 436 106.90 -12.45 -1.50
C ARG A 436 105.80 -11.42 -1.83
N PRO A 437 105.67 -10.98 -3.09
CA PRO A 437 104.61 -10.06 -3.50
C PRO A 437 103.27 -10.79 -3.62
N SER A 438 102.59 -11.07 -2.49
CA SER A 438 101.17 -11.42 -2.46
C SER A 438 100.36 -10.34 -1.74
N GLN A 439 99.06 -10.27 -1.99
CA GLN A 439 98.17 -9.22 -1.47
C GLN A 439 97.98 -9.30 0.06
N GLN A 440 98.12 -10.48 0.66
CA GLN A 440 97.96 -10.70 2.09
C GLN A 440 99.23 -10.34 2.88
N GLU A 441 100.40 -10.66 2.32
CA GLU A 441 101.71 -10.27 2.88
C GLU A 441 101.98 -8.77 2.75
N ARG A 442 101.34 -8.11 1.80
CA ARG A 442 101.37 -6.65 1.62
C ARG A 442 100.71 -5.91 2.79
N THR A 443 99.52 -6.34 3.23
CA THR A 443 98.82 -5.73 4.37
C THR A 443 99.64 -5.87 5.65
N THR A 444 100.25 -7.05 5.85
CA THR A 444 101.15 -7.32 6.97
C THR A 444 102.43 -6.49 6.90
N ARG A 445 103.06 -6.37 5.72
CA ARG A 445 104.24 -5.53 5.50
C ARG A 445 103.96 -4.06 5.83
N ASN A 446 102.84 -3.53 5.35
CA ASN A 446 102.45 -2.14 5.64
C ASN A 446 102.15 -1.93 7.12
N LEU A 447 101.47 -2.88 7.76
CA LEU A 447 101.21 -2.82 9.21
C LEU A 447 102.53 -2.81 10.00
N LEU A 448 103.50 -3.65 9.64
CA LEU A 448 104.82 -3.70 10.28
C LEU A 448 105.64 -2.43 10.06
N VAL A 449 105.63 -1.87 8.85
CA VAL A 449 106.31 -0.59 8.55
C VAL A 449 105.66 0.57 9.31
N ASP A 450 104.33 0.59 9.39
CA ASP A 450 103.57 1.65 10.08
C ASP A 450 103.81 1.64 11.58
N GLU A 451 103.81 0.45 12.16
CA GLU A 451 104.02 0.29 13.58
C GLU A 451 105.49 0.54 13.97
N LEU A 452 106.44 0.22 13.09
CA LEU A 452 107.84 0.64 13.24
C LEU A 452 107.99 2.17 13.23
N ASN A 453 107.28 2.84 12.32
CA ASN A 453 107.31 4.30 12.22
C ASN A 453 106.71 4.98 13.46
N LYS A 454 105.62 4.44 14.02
CA LYS A 454 105.00 4.96 15.26
C LYS A 454 105.87 4.74 16.50
N THR A 455 106.59 3.62 16.58
CA THR A 455 107.45 3.28 17.73
C THR A 455 108.77 4.05 17.75
N SER A 456 109.05 4.90 16.73
CA SER A 456 110.18 5.86 16.66
C SER A 456 111.52 5.28 17.09
N SER A 457 111.79 4.02 16.70
CA SER A 457 113.02 3.32 17.07
C SER A 457 114.25 3.90 16.35
N VAL A 458 115.37 4.06 17.07
CA VAL A 458 116.64 4.54 16.50
C VAL A 458 117.21 3.48 15.57
N ILE A 459 117.27 3.78 14.27
CA ILE A 459 117.75 2.86 13.24
C ILE A 459 119.27 2.96 13.15
N SER A 460 119.97 1.87 13.47
CA SER A 460 121.43 1.85 13.41
C SER A 460 121.95 1.94 11.96
N PHE A 461 123.16 2.47 11.80
CA PHE A 461 123.79 2.68 10.49
C PHE A 461 123.86 1.39 9.66
N GLN A 462 124.16 0.25 10.29
CA GLN A 462 124.24 -1.05 9.59
C GLN A 462 122.89 -1.48 9.00
N VAL A 463 121.80 -1.25 9.75
CA VAL A 463 120.44 -1.58 9.29
C VAL A 463 120.02 -0.64 8.15
N LYS A 464 120.44 0.63 8.19
CA LYS A 464 120.21 1.59 7.09
C LYS A 464 120.93 1.17 5.81
N GLU A 465 122.20 0.77 5.87
CA GLU A 465 122.92 0.28 4.67
C GLU A 465 122.25 -0.95 4.07
N GLU A 466 121.76 -1.85 4.91
CA GLU A 466 121.06 -3.04 4.47
C GLU A 466 119.67 -2.74 3.89
N ALA A 467 118.97 -1.78 4.47
CA ALA A 467 117.72 -1.25 3.93
C ALA A 467 117.94 -0.53 2.59
N VAL A 468 119.05 0.17 2.40
CA VAL A 468 119.43 0.79 1.11
C VAL A 468 119.67 -0.26 0.03
N LYS A 469 120.38 -1.34 0.35
CA LYS A 469 120.58 -2.46 -0.59
C LYS A 469 119.24 -3.09 -0.98
N PHE A 470 118.41 -3.39 0.01
CA PHE A 470 117.07 -3.95 -0.24
C PHE A 470 116.16 -2.98 -1.00
N ALA A 471 116.19 -1.68 -0.70
CA ALA A 471 115.45 -0.67 -1.43
C ALA A 471 115.92 -0.54 -2.89
N SER A 472 117.21 -0.76 -3.15
CA SER A 472 117.77 -0.74 -4.51
C SER A 472 117.33 -1.97 -5.31
N GLU A 473 117.34 -3.16 -4.69
CA GLU A 473 116.79 -4.39 -5.27
C GLU A 473 115.28 -4.30 -5.49
N TRP A 474 114.54 -3.80 -4.51
CA TRP A 474 113.09 -3.59 -4.62
C TRP A 474 112.80 -2.60 -5.76
N LYS A 475 113.56 -1.51 -5.88
CA LYS A 475 113.46 -0.57 -6.99
C LYS A 475 113.75 -1.21 -8.34
N ALA A 476 114.77 -2.06 -8.45
CA ALA A 476 115.08 -2.77 -9.70
C ALA A 476 113.98 -3.77 -10.09
N ASN A 477 113.30 -4.36 -9.10
CA ASN A 477 112.17 -5.27 -9.30
C ASN A 477 110.84 -4.55 -9.63
N LEU A 478 110.78 -3.23 -9.48
CA LEU A 478 109.66 -2.39 -9.94
C LEU A 478 109.84 -2.09 -11.45
N GLY A 479 109.57 -3.08 -12.32
CA GLY A 479 109.60 -2.93 -13.78
C GLY A 479 108.61 -1.89 -14.35
N GLU A 480 108.65 -1.64 -15.68
CA GLU A 480 108.00 -0.52 -16.38
C GLU A 480 106.62 -0.03 -15.84
N PRO A 481 106.37 1.29 -15.83
CA PRO A 481 105.50 1.92 -14.85
C PRO A 481 104.06 2.01 -15.34
N ALA A 482 103.17 1.14 -14.86
CA ALA A 482 101.73 1.45 -14.85
C ALA A 482 100.84 0.55 -13.96
N LYS A 483 101.28 -0.62 -13.50
CA LYS A 483 100.29 -1.62 -13.03
C LYS A 483 100.00 -1.69 -11.54
N ASP A 484 100.79 -1.08 -10.65
CA ASP A 484 100.47 -1.15 -9.22
C ASP A 484 100.96 0.08 -8.42
N CYS A 485 100.23 1.19 -8.52
CA CYS A 485 100.50 2.43 -7.77
C CYS A 485 100.65 2.19 -6.26
N LEU A 486 99.97 1.17 -5.77
CA LEU A 486 100.03 0.75 -4.39
C LEU A 486 101.44 0.25 -4.04
N GLN A 487 102.13 -0.55 -4.87
CA GLN A 487 103.49 -1.05 -4.54
C GLN A 487 104.53 0.07 -4.52
N VAL A 488 104.33 1.10 -5.34
CA VAL A 488 105.16 2.32 -5.34
C VAL A 488 105.00 3.08 -4.02
N LEU A 489 103.79 3.14 -3.46
CA LEU A 489 103.54 3.77 -2.16
C LEU A 489 104.16 2.98 -0.99
N ASP A 490 104.07 1.65 -0.99
CA ASP A 490 104.70 0.82 0.04
C ASP A 490 106.22 0.98 0.02
N TYR A 491 106.81 1.09 -1.18
CA TYR A 491 108.23 1.38 -1.36
C TYR A 491 108.60 2.75 -0.76
N PHE A 492 107.85 3.81 -1.07
CA PHE A 492 108.10 5.14 -0.50
C PHE A 492 107.94 5.16 1.03
N LYS A 493 106.95 4.44 1.56
CA LYS A 493 106.71 4.32 2.99
C LYS A 493 107.86 3.61 3.71
N PHE A 494 108.37 2.54 3.12
CA PHE A 494 109.56 1.85 3.58
C PHE A 494 110.80 2.77 3.56
N VAL A 495 111.05 3.47 2.45
CA VAL A 495 112.18 4.41 2.32
C VAL A 495 112.11 5.54 3.34
N ALA A 496 110.91 6.08 3.60
CA ALA A 496 110.69 7.13 4.58
C ALA A 496 110.92 6.61 6.01
N THR A 497 110.37 5.44 6.36
CA THR A 497 110.48 4.86 7.71
C THR A 497 111.92 4.52 8.07
N TYR A 498 112.73 4.06 7.11
CA TYR A 498 114.16 3.77 7.34
C TYR A 498 115.08 4.98 7.19
N GLU A 499 114.53 6.15 6.87
CA GLU A 499 115.27 7.42 6.65
C GLU A 499 116.39 7.31 5.61
N ILE A 500 116.18 6.52 4.56
CA ILE A 500 117.18 6.22 3.51
C ILE A 500 116.99 7.04 2.23
N GLY A 501 116.09 8.02 2.25
CA GLY A 501 115.70 8.83 1.09
C GLY A 501 116.84 9.66 0.46
N SER A 502 117.88 10.02 1.21
CA SER A 502 119.05 10.74 0.68
C SER A 502 119.96 9.87 -0.21
N HIS A 503 119.93 8.54 -0.03
CA HIS A 503 120.73 7.57 -0.78
C HIS A 503 119.94 6.91 -1.93
N CYS A 504 118.63 7.10 -1.96
CA CYS A 504 117.76 6.61 -3.02
C CYS A 504 117.20 7.81 -3.82
N GLN A 505 117.85 8.20 -4.92
CA GLN A 505 117.30 9.23 -5.81
C GLN A 505 115.88 8.88 -6.25
N VAL A 506 114.97 9.85 -6.07
CA VAL A 506 113.54 9.75 -6.39
C VAL A 506 113.39 9.34 -7.84
N PRO A 507 112.86 8.14 -8.12
CA PRO A 507 112.60 7.77 -9.49
C PRO A 507 111.48 8.64 -10.09
N GLN A 508 111.72 9.12 -11.32
CA GLN A 508 110.88 10.05 -12.06
C GLN A 508 109.65 9.31 -12.62
N PHE A 509 108.79 8.79 -11.74
CA PHE A 509 107.66 7.92 -12.10
C PHE A 509 106.34 8.65 -12.40
N LEU A 510 106.36 9.98 -12.57
CA LEU A 510 105.13 10.77 -12.69
C LEU A 510 105.11 11.75 -13.88
N SER A 511 105.14 11.25 -15.12
CA SER A 511 104.80 12.01 -16.33
C SER A 511 103.50 11.49 -16.95
N GLY A 512 102.36 12.01 -16.48
CA GLY A 512 101.05 11.70 -17.05
C GLY A 512 99.95 12.52 -16.40
N LYS A 513 99.06 13.10 -17.19
CA LYS A 513 98.00 14.02 -16.72
C LYS A 513 96.93 13.35 -15.81
N GLU A 514 96.89 12.03 -15.73
CA GLU A 514 96.04 11.27 -14.79
C GLU A 514 96.57 11.30 -13.33
N GLN A 515 97.82 11.73 -13.10
CA GLN A 515 98.46 11.67 -11.78
C GLN A 515 98.47 12.98 -11.00
N GLU A 516 98.03 14.12 -11.54
CA GLU A 516 97.96 15.38 -10.77
C GLU A 516 96.86 15.35 -9.67
N LYS A 517 95.80 14.57 -9.87
CA LYS A 517 94.77 14.32 -8.83
C LYS A 517 95.24 13.38 -7.71
N GLN A 518 96.18 12.48 -8.01
CA GLN A 518 96.80 11.59 -7.03
C GLN A 518 98.06 12.20 -6.38
N LYS A 519 98.78 13.11 -7.05
CA LYS A 519 99.87 13.92 -6.47
C LYS A 519 99.39 14.73 -5.28
N GLY A 520 98.18 15.31 -5.32
CA GLY A 520 97.60 16.00 -4.15
C GLY A 520 97.44 15.08 -2.94
N LYS A 521 96.88 13.87 -3.13
CA LYS A 521 96.72 12.89 -2.04
C LYS A 521 98.05 12.29 -1.54
N ILE A 522 99.06 12.15 -2.40
CA ILE A 522 100.37 11.60 -2.05
C ILE A 522 101.25 12.66 -1.36
N VAL A 523 101.16 13.93 -1.78
CA VAL A 523 101.83 15.06 -1.13
C VAL A 523 101.20 15.38 0.21
N ASP A 524 99.87 15.28 0.38
CA ASP A 524 99.21 15.50 1.68
C ASP A 524 99.55 14.40 2.71
N ILE A 525 99.74 13.14 2.28
CA ILE A 525 100.20 12.04 3.15
C ILE A 525 101.68 12.20 3.52
N ALA A 526 102.53 12.68 2.61
CA ALA A 526 103.95 12.95 2.88
C ALA A 526 104.19 14.24 3.68
N SER A 527 103.26 15.21 3.62
CA SER A 527 103.32 16.48 4.36
C SER A 527 102.79 16.36 5.80
N SER A 528 102.00 15.33 6.11
CA SER A 528 101.55 15.04 7.48
C SER A 528 102.62 14.34 8.34
N SER A 529 103.77 13.96 7.76
CA SER A 529 104.89 13.27 8.43
C SER A 529 106.22 14.04 8.45
N MET A 530 106.29 15.32 8.03
CA MET A 530 107.50 16.16 8.16
C MET A 530 107.16 17.60 8.63
N SER A 531 107.88 18.10 9.64
CA SER A 531 107.76 19.48 10.19
C SER A 531 108.62 20.52 9.41
N PRO A 532 108.33 21.85 9.49
CA PRO A 532 108.40 22.74 8.32
C PRO A 532 109.57 23.74 8.28
N VAL A 533 110.14 24.03 7.09
CA VAL A 533 110.82 25.32 6.79
C VAL A 533 110.58 25.80 5.34
N ARG A 534 109.89 26.96 5.28
CA ARG A 534 109.84 28.06 4.29
C ARG A 534 110.86 28.09 3.15
N VAL A 535 110.39 28.19 1.88
CA VAL A 535 110.93 29.09 0.82
C VAL A 535 109.79 29.51 -0.16
N GLN A 536 109.91 30.75 -0.64
CA GLN A 536 109.00 31.58 -1.45
C GLN A 536 108.48 31.00 -2.79
N LYS A 537 107.28 31.49 -3.18
CA LYS A 537 106.69 31.45 -4.54
C LYS A 537 107.60 32.15 -5.58
N PRO A 538 107.46 31.81 -6.87
CA PRO A 538 106.84 32.80 -7.78
C PRO A 538 105.89 32.22 -8.87
N GLN A 539 105.25 33.16 -9.57
CA GLN A 539 104.04 33.16 -10.41
C GLN A 539 104.16 32.49 -11.80
N GLU A 540 103.04 32.58 -12.55
CA GLU A 540 102.76 32.22 -13.97
C GLU A 540 102.31 30.75 -14.21
N LYS A 541 101.21 30.42 -14.90
CA LYS A 541 100.41 31.07 -15.95
C LYS A 541 98.91 30.81 -15.73
N LYS A 542 98.13 31.89 -15.76
CA LYS A 542 96.66 31.92 -15.81
C LYS A 542 96.26 32.13 -17.26
N ARG A 543 95.56 31.18 -17.90
CA ARG A 543 94.57 31.38 -18.99
C ARG A 543 94.06 30.04 -19.55
N ARG A 544 92.72 29.96 -19.72
CA ARG A 544 91.89 28.87 -20.28
C ARG A 544 91.68 27.73 -19.26
N TYR A 545 90.52 27.54 -18.63
CA TYR A 545 89.17 27.42 -19.21
C TYR A 545 88.09 27.92 -18.23
N GLU A 546 87.48 29.07 -18.51
CA GLU A 546 86.15 29.48 -18.01
C GLU A 546 85.30 29.77 -19.26
N ALA A 547 84.63 28.75 -19.80
CA ALA A 547 83.64 28.90 -20.87
C ALA A 547 82.84 27.60 -21.13
N VAL A 548 82.24 26.94 -20.12
CA VAL A 548 81.17 25.93 -20.36
C VAL A 548 80.13 25.85 -19.23
N LEU A 549 79.89 26.92 -18.47
CA LEU A 549 78.74 26.98 -17.55
C LEU A 549 78.03 28.34 -17.63
N ALA A 550 77.49 28.63 -18.80
CA ALA A 550 76.35 29.51 -18.97
C ALA A 550 75.40 28.82 -19.95
N ASN A 551 74.10 28.89 -19.64
CA ASN A 551 72.97 28.30 -20.38
C ASN A 551 72.63 26.86 -20.02
N ASN A 552 71.82 26.69 -18.96
CA ASN A 552 70.46 26.17 -19.11
C ASN A 552 69.67 26.36 -17.81
N SER A 553 69.19 27.59 -17.60
CA SER A 553 67.99 27.84 -16.79
C SER A 553 66.90 28.33 -17.75
N LYS A 554 65.92 27.47 -18.02
CA LYS A 554 64.63 27.86 -18.59
C LYS A 554 63.55 27.39 -17.62
N HIS A 555 63.10 28.31 -16.78
CA HIS A 555 61.80 28.23 -16.11
C HIS A 555 60.67 28.40 -17.16
N PRO A 556 59.52 27.73 -17.00
CA PRO A 556 58.28 28.18 -17.62
C PRO A 556 57.68 29.34 -16.81
N ARG A 557 57.33 30.42 -17.52
CA ARG A 557 56.56 31.55 -17.00
C ARG A 557 55.16 31.10 -16.64
N ILE A 558 54.73 31.50 -15.45
CA ILE A 558 53.33 31.54 -15.02
C ILE A 558 52.79 32.87 -15.53
N ASP A 559 51.82 32.81 -16.43
CA ASP A 559 51.00 33.95 -16.80
C ASP A 559 49.95 34.19 -15.70
N VAL A 560 50.05 35.35 -15.05
CA VAL A 560 48.96 35.95 -14.28
C VAL A 560 48.53 37.21 -15.05
N PRO A 561 47.26 37.34 -15.45
CA PRO A 561 46.73 38.62 -15.86
C PRO A 561 46.18 39.38 -14.64
N SER A 562 46.43 40.69 -14.60
CA SER A 562 45.78 41.63 -13.69
C SER A 562 45.28 42.85 -14.46
N SER A 563 44.15 43.36 -13.96
CA SER A 563 43.40 44.56 -14.35
C SER A 563 42.44 44.40 -15.55
N SER A 564 41.13 44.57 -15.30
CA SER A 564 40.49 45.88 -15.24
C SER A 564 39.03 45.78 -14.79
N VAL A 565 38.61 46.85 -14.11
CA VAL A 565 37.29 47.20 -13.56
C VAL A 565 36.21 47.38 -14.63
N LEU A 566 34.96 47.05 -14.28
CA LEU A 566 33.62 47.55 -14.72
C LEU A 566 32.62 46.44 -14.36
N GLY A 567 31.48 46.57 -13.68
CA GLY A 567 30.66 47.65 -13.18
C GLY A 567 29.24 47.07 -12.97
N SER A 568 28.60 47.41 -11.86
CA SER A 568 27.14 47.49 -11.63
C SER A 568 26.19 46.27 -11.78
N GLN A 569 25.36 46.15 -10.73
CA GLN A 569 24.09 45.43 -10.52
C GLN A 569 24.11 43.95 -10.14
#